data_AF-A0A5T0ULD6-F1
#
_entry.id   AF-A0A5T0ULD6-F1
#
_cell.length_a   1.000
_cell.length_b   1.000
_cell.length_c   1.000
_cell.angle_alpha   90.00
_cell.angle_beta   90.00
_cell.angle_gamma   90.00
#
_symmetry.space_group_name_H-M   'P 1'
#
loop_
_entity.id
_entity.type
_entity.pdbx_description
1 polymer ?
#
loop_
_entity_poly.entity_id
_entity_poly.type
_entity_poly.pdbx_seq_one_letter_code
_entity_poly.pdbx_strand_id
1 'polypeptide(L)'
;RQAQEYHDTWSAASAALGRTLVATLLLSEASLKGEGKMTVKVNGDGPLGAIVVDGNANGTVKGYVQHPHIHLPLNDKHKIDVKGAVGTTGFLSVTKDLGLKEPFTGQV
;
A
#
# COMPACT_ATOMS: atom_id res chain seq x y z
N ARG A 1 8.25 6.95 -7.97
CA ARG A 1 8.91 8.28 -7.91
C ARG A 1 7.89 9.37 -7.61
N GLN A 2 6.90 9.60 -8.48
CA GLN A 2 5.84 10.61 -8.26
C GLN A 2 5.17 10.54 -6.88
N ALA A 3 4.83 9.34 -6.38
CA ALA A 3 4.24 9.20 -5.05
C ALA A 3 5.14 9.70 -3.90
N GLN A 4 6.46 9.51 -4.01
CA GLN A 4 7.40 10.04 -3.01
C GLN A 4 7.48 11.57 -3.12
N GLU A 5 7.53 12.10 -4.33
CA GLU A 5 7.58 13.56 -4.57
C GLU A 5 6.31 14.26 -4.09
N TYR A 6 5.13 13.66 -4.30
CA TYR A 6 3.84 14.25 -3.88
C TYR A 6 3.58 14.16 -2.38
N HIS A 7 4.13 13.15 -1.70
CA HIS A 7 3.88 12.92 -0.28
C HIS A 7 5.08 13.24 0.62
N ASP A 8 6.19 13.68 0.04
CA ASP A 8 7.46 13.95 0.74
C ASP A 8 7.86 12.82 1.69
N THR A 9 7.77 11.57 1.22
CA THR A 9 8.00 10.42 2.09
C THR A 9 9.47 10.23 2.41
N TRP A 10 9.78 9.94 3.68
CA TRP A 10 11.12 9.54 4.12
C TRP A 10 11.42 8.08 3.77
N SER A 11 12.63 7.60 4.06
CA SER A 11 13.14 6.30 3.58
C SER A 11 12.23 5.11 3.88
N ALA A 12 11.79 4.94 5.15
CA ALA A 12 10.95 3.80 5.52
C ALA A 12 9.54 3.91 4.94
N ALA A 13 8.96 5.12 4.96
CA ALA A 13 7.65 5.38 4.36
C ALA A 13 7.64 5.17 2.84
N SER A 14 8.67 5.66 2.14
CA SER A 14 8.84 5.48 0.69
C SER A 14 8.94 4.00 0.32
N ALA A 15 9.72 3.23 1.09
CA ALA A 15 9.89 1.80 0.84
C ALA A 15 8.59 1.02 1.09
N ALA A 16 7.85 1.35 2.15
CA ALA A 16 6.57 0.73 2.45
C ALA A 16 5.50 1.07 1.41
N LEU A 17 5.27 2.36 1.14
CA LEU A 17 4.32 2.84 0.13
C LEU A 17 4.65 2.29 -1.26
N GLY A 18 5.94 2.32 -1.64
CA GLY A 18 6.40 1.80 -2.93
C GLY A 18 6.13 0.30 -3.12
N ARG A 19 6.37 -0.51 -2.08
CA ARG A 19 6.04 -1.95 -2.11
C ARG A 19 4.54 -2.18 -2.26
N THR A 20 3.72 -1.41 -1.54
CA THR A 20 2.24 -1.52 -1.64
C THR A 20 1.73 -1.05 -3.00
N LEU A 21 2.30 0.01 -3.59
CA LEU A 21 1.99 0.46 -4.95
C LEU A 21 2.26 -0.62 -5.99
N VAL A 22 3.44 -1.24 -5.95
CA VAL A 22 3.80 -2.32 -6.90
C VAL A 22 2.93 -3.56 -6.67
N ALA A 23 2.70 -3.97 -5.42
CA ALA A 23 1.82 -5.09 -5.11
C ALA A 23 0.39 -4.85 -5.63
N THR A 24 -0.14 -3.65 -5.41
CA THR A 24 -1.49 -3.28 -5.89
C THR A 24 -1.55 -3.26 -7.42
N LEU A 25 -0.52 -2.74 -8.09
CA LEU A 25 -0.43 -2.76 -9.55
C LEU A 25 -0.52 -4.20 -10.07
N LEU A 26 0.32 -5.10 -9.54
CA LEU A 26 0.33 -6.51 -9.94
C LEU A 26 -1.00 -7.20 -9.66
N LEU A 27 -1.61 -6.97 -8.50
CA LEU A 27 -2.91 -7.55 -8.13
C LEU A 27 -4.05 -7.01 -9.01
N SER A 28 -4.02 -5.72 -9.34
CA SER A 28 -5.03 -5.08 -10.19
C SER A 28 -4.99 -5.63 -11.60
N GLU A 29 -3.82 -5.71 -12.23
CA GLU A 29 -3.63 -6.25 -13.58
C GLU A 29 -3.96 -7.75 -13.65
N ALA A 30 -3.61 -8.52 -12.62
CA ALA A 30 -3.86 -9.96 -12.61
C ALA A 30 -5.34 -10.32 -12.39
N SER A 31 -6.15 -9.45 -11.79
CA SER A 31 -7.45 -9.85 -11.25
C SER A 31 -8.63 -8.94 -11.57
N LEU A 32 -8.40 -7.78 -12.18
CA LEU A 32 -9.45 -6.87 -12.64
C LEU A 32 -9.61 -6.97 -14.16
N LYS A 33 -10.79 -6.58 -14.66
CA LYS A 33 -11.12 -6.47 -16.08
C LYS A 33 -11.97 -5.23 -16.30
N GLY A 34 -11.93 -4.67 -17.51
CA GLY A 34 -12.77 -3.53 -17.90
C GLY A 34 -12.55 -2.33 -16.99
N GLU A 35 -13.60 -1.86 -16.33
CA GLU A 35 -13.55 -0.68 -15.43
C GLU A 35 -13.33 -1.05 -13.96
N GLY A 36 -12.91 -2.29 -13.67
CA GLY A 36 -12.68 -2.76 -12.32
C GLY A 36 -11.64 -1.94 -11.57
N LYS A 37 -11.89 -1.72 -10.28
CA LYS A 37 -11.02 -1.01 -9.34
C LYS A 37 -10.74 -1.90 -8.14
N MET A 38 -9.60 -1.68 -7.49
CA MET A 38 -9.35 -2.24 -6.18
C MET A 38 -8.68 -1.23 -5.26
N THR A 39 -8.88 -1.42 -3.97
CA THR A 39 -8.19 -0.71 -2.90
C THR A 39 -7.50 -1.74 -2.01
N VAL A 40 -6.19 -1.58 -1.82
CA VAL A 40 -5.38 -2.33 -0.86
C VAL A 40 -5.12 -1.44 0.34
N LYS A 41 -5.43 -1.93 1.53
CA LYS A 41 -5.15 -1.27 2.80
C LYS A 41 -4.24 -2.13 3.65
N VAL A 42 -3.17 -1.55 4.15
CA VAL A 42 -2.24 -2.19 5.08
C VAL A 42 -2.20 -1.35 6.36
N ASN A 43 -2.45 -1.97 7.50
CA ASN A 43 -2.27 -1.35 8.80
C ASN A 43 -1.70 -2.41 9.75
N GLY A 44 -0.42 -2.29 10.12
CA GLY A 44 0.25 -3.25 11.00
C GLY A 44 0.45 -2.75 12.43
N ASP A 45 -0.22 -1.65 12.83
CA ASP A 45 -0.04 -0.98 14.13
C ASP A 45 1.40 -0.49 14.39
N GLY A 46 2.11 -0.13 13.31
CA GLY A 46 3.41 0.54 13.37
C GLY A 46 3.30 2.06 13.27
N PRO A 47 4.42 2.78 13.51
CA PRO A 47 4.46 4.25 13.48
C PRO A 47 4.11 4.86 12.12
N LEU A 48 4.18 4.08 11.04
CA LEU A 48 3.79 4.51 9.70
C LEU A 48 2.28 4.76 9.56
N GLY A 49 1.48 4.15 10.44
CA GLY A 49 0.03 4.15 10.35
C GLY A 49 -0.47 3.38 9.13
N ALA A 50 -1.65 3.74 8.64
CA ALA A 50 -2.26 3.06 7.49
C ALA A 50 -1.58 3.44 6.16
N ILE A 51 -1.41 2.45 5.29
CA ILE A 51 -1.10 2.62 3.87
C ILE A 51 -2.36 2.27 3.09
N VAL A 52 -2.78 3.15 2.17
CA VAL A 52 -3.94 2.93 1.30
C VAL A 52 -3.53 3.16 -0.13
N VAL A 53 -3.76 2.17 -0.99
CA VAL A 53 -3.42 2.22 -2.41
C VAL A 53 -4.60 1.76 -3.24
N ASP A 54 -5.00 2.56 -4.22
CA ASP A 54 -5.94 2.18 -5.26
C ASP A 54 -5.19 1.73 -6.52
N GLY A 55 -5.73 0.71 -7.19
CA GLY A 55 -5.36 0.28 -8.53
C GLY A 55 -6.58 0.08 -9.40
N ASN A 56 -6.41 0.15 -10.72
CA ASN A 56 -7.45 -0.16 -11.70
C ASN A 56 -6.95 -1.14 -12.75
N ALA A 57 -7.87 -1.67 -13.57
CA ALA A 57 -7.55 -2.63 -14.64
C ALA A 57 -6.75 -2.05 -15.84
N ASN A 58 -6.34 -0.77 -15.77
CA ASN A 58 -5.59 -0.08 -16.81
C ASN A 58 -4.15 0.22 -16.36
N GLY A 59 -3.64 -0.51 -15.37
CA GLY A 59 -2.29 -0.35 -14.84
C GLY A 59 -2.03 0.96 -14.10
N THR A 60 -3.07 1.70 -13.70
CA THR A 60 -2.91 2.95 -12.96
C THR A 60 -3.03 2.70 -11.46
N VAL A 61 -2.06 3.20 -10.69
CA VAL A 61 -2.08 3.15 -9.22
C VAL A 61 -1.88 4.53 -8.60
N LYS A 62 -2.51 4.75 -7.45
CA LYS A 62 -2.31 5.92 -6.59
C LYS A 62 -2.45 5.50 -5.14
N GLY A 63 -1.82 6.20 -4.22
CA GLY A 63 -1.95 5.86 -2.81
C GLY A 63 -1.19 6.80 -1.92
N TYR A 64 -1.49 6.71 -0.63
CA TYR A 64 -0.87 7.53 0.40
C TYR A 64 -0.55 6.68 1.62
N VAL A 65 0.21 7.28 2.52
CA VAL A 65 0.59 6.75 3.82
C VAL A 65 0.23 7.78 4.87
N GLN A 66 -0.26 7.32 6.02
CA GLN A 66 -0.75 8.20 7.08
C GLN A 66 0.35 9.11 7.66
N HIS A 67 1.54 8.56 7.91
CA HIS A 67 2.70 9.33 8.37
C HIS A 67 3.86 9.23 7.37
N PRO A 68 4.02 10.21 6.45
CA PRO A 68 5.04 10.13 5.40
C PRO A 68 6.47 10.35 5.91
N HIS A 69 6.65 11.04 7.03
CA HIS A 69 7.95 11.40 7.60
C HIS A 69 8.45 10.38 8.63
N ILE A 70 8.40 9.09 8.27
CA ILE A 70 8.93 8.01 9.10
C ILE A 70 10.27 7.53 8.58
N HIS A 71 11.26 7.62 9.45
CA HIS A 71 12.59 7.02 9.31
C HIS A 71 12.90 6.24 10.59
N LEU A 72 13.48 5.06 10.42
CA LEU A 72 13.94 4.20 11.48
C LEU A 72 15.40 3.83 11.21
N PRO A 73 16.18 3.48 12.25
CA PRO A 73 17.47 2.83 12.06
C PRO A 73 17.36 1.63 11.12
N LEU A 74 18.46 1.29 10.45
CA LEU A 74 18.51 0.08 9.64
C LEU A 74 18.27 -1.16 10.52
N ASN A 75 17.62 -2.17 9.95
CA ASN A 75 17.42 -3.44 10.64
C ASN A 75 18.74 -4.23 10.80
N ASP A 76 18.68 -5.38 11.47
CA ASP A 76 19.84 -6.26 11.72
C ASP A 76 20.58 -6.73 10.45
N LYS A 77 19.92 -6.65 9.28
CA LYS A 77 20.50 -6.95 7.96
C LYS A 77 21.05 -5.71 7.25
N HIS A 78 21.12 -4.59 7.95
CA HIS A 78 21.56 -3.30 7.44
C HIS A 78 20.70 -2.80 6.25
N LYS A 79 19.38 -3.06 6.30
CA LYS A 79 18.38 -2.61 5.30
C LYS A 79 17.33 -1.71 5.94
N ILE A 80 16.56 -1.00 5.10
CA ILE A 80 15.42 -0.18 5.54
C ILE A 80 14.44 -1.05 6.33
N ASP A 81 14.14 -0.66 7.57
CA ASP A 81 13.24 -1.41 8.44
C ASP A 81 11.76 -1.12 8.15
N VAL A 82 11.29 -1.68 7.03
CA VAL A 82 9.86 -1.60 6.66
C VAL A 82 8.98 -2.37 7.64
N LYS A 83 9.49 -3.46 8.25
CA LYS A 83 8.76 -4.25 9.23
C LYS A 83 8.48 -3.41 10.48
N GLY A 84 9.50 -2.75 11.02
CA GLY A 84 9.37 -1.83 12.15
C GLY A 84 8.46 -0.65 11.84
N ALA A 85 8.50 -0.11 10.62
CA ALA A 85 7.66 1.02 10.23
C ALA A 85 6.18 0.65 10.13
N VAL A 86 5.85 -0.44 9.43
CA VAL A 86 4.46 -0.89 9.22
C VAL A 86 3.87 -1.52 10.47
N GLY A 87 4.70 -2.22 11.25
CA GLY A 87 4.27 -3.07 12.36
C GLY A 87 3.83 -4.45 11.89
N THR A 88 3.55 -5.34 12.85
CA THR A 88 3.20 -6.75 12.60
C THR A 88 1.86 -7.17 13.20
N THR A 89 1.16 -6.25 13.85
CA THR A 89 -0.09 -6.53 14.55
C THR A 89 -1.19 -5.72 13.89
N GLY A 90 -1.90 -6.33 12.95
CA GLY A 90 -2.96 -5.62 12.26
C GLY A 90 -3.45 -6.43 11.08
N PHE A 91 -3.76 -5.77 9.96
CA PHE A 91 -4.39 -6.41 8.82
C PHE A 91 -3.85 -5.91 7.48
N LEU A 92 -4.04 -6.78 6.49
CA LEU A 92 -4.03 -6.44 5.07
C LEU A 92 -5.43 -6.72 4.53
N SER A 93 -6.06 -5.71 3.94
CA SER A 93 -7.33 -5.89 3.25
C SER A 93 -7.25 -5.48 1.78
N VAL A 94 -8.01 -6.20 0.95
CA VAL A 94 -8.17 -5.94 -0.47
C VAL A 94 -9.65 -5.85 -0.77
N THR A 95 -10.10 -4.67 -1.18
CA THR A 95 -11.46 -4.40 -1.62
C THR A 95 -11.49 -4.31 -3.14
N LYS A 96 -12.36 -5.06 -3.81
CA LYS A 96 -12.57 -5.03 -5.25
C LYS A 96 -13.94 -4.44 -5.56
N ASP A 97 -13.96 -3.43 -6.42
CA ASP A 97 -15.16 -2.88 -7.02
C ASP A 97 -15.18 -3.25 -8.50
N LEU A 98 -16.15 -4.09 -8.87
CA LEU A 98 -16.31 -4.63 -10.22
C LEU A 98 -17.53 -4.06 -10.95
N GLY A 99 -18.12 -2.96 -10.45
CA GLY A 99 -19.39 -2.44 -10.95
C GLY A 99 -20.59 -3.35 -10.64
N LEU A 100 -20.43 -4.22 -9.64
CA LEU A 100 -21.50 -5.02 -9.06
C LEU A 100 -22.26 -4.19 -8.02
N LYS A 101 -23.31 -4.77 -7.43
CA LYS A 101 -24.16 -4.07 -6.46
C LYS A 101 -23.39 -3.61 -5.22
N GLU A 102 -22.45 -4.43 -4.74
CA GLU A 102 -21.58 -4.12 -3.59
C GLU A 102 -20.14 -4.57 -3.85
N PRO A 103 -19.13 -3.84 -3.33
CA PRO A 103 -17.73 -4.24 -3.44
C PRO A 103 -17.42 -5.44 -2.55
N PHE A 104 -16.50 -6.29 -2.99
CA PHE A 104 -16.04 -7.45 -2.22
C PHE A 104 -14.76 -7.12 -1.46
N THR A 105 -14.67 -7.48 -0.17
CA THR A 105 -13.45 -7.28 0.64
C THR A 105 -12.95 -8.59 1.23
N GLY A 106 -11.67 -8.91 0.98
CA GLY A 106 -10.93 -9.93 1.72
C GLY A 106 -9.96 -9.28 2.70
N GLN A 107 -9.78 -9.87 3.88
CA GLN A 107 -8.85 -9.39 4.91
C GLN A 107 -8.11 -10.56 5.55
N VAL A 108 -6.82 -10.36 5.85
CA VAL A 108 -5.96 -11.26 6.63
C VAL A 108 -5.21 -10.49 7.71
#